data_AF-A0A4U5NZU5-F1
#
_entry.id   AF-A0A4U5NZU5-F1
#
_cell.length_a   1.000
_cell.length_b   1.000
_cell.length_c   1.000
_cell.angle_alpha   90.00
_cell.angle_beta   90.00
_cell.angle_gamma   90.00
#
_symmetry.space_group_name_H-M   'P 1'
#
loop_
_entity.id
_entity.type
_entity.pdbx_description
1 polymer ?
#
loop_
_entity_poly.entity_id
_entity_poly.type
_entity_poly.pdbx_seq_one_letter_code
_entity_poly.pdbx_strand_id
1 'polypeptide(L)'
;MGISGNSIGRLMEIADFYQAKIVFNRCGDHLRTSPNTQISLAQKLLLVSQCKLHSAALEIINKASVEELKALSSTDEFSSVVASLISKKLRCFES
;
A
#
# COMPACT_ATOMS: atom_id res chain seq x y z
N MET A 1 -12.47 -9.94 16.59
CA MET A 1 -11.36 -9.04 16.96
C MET A 1 -10.60 -8.72 15.68
N GLY A 2 -10.79 -7.51 15.14
CA GLY A 2 -10.31 -7.15 13.80
C GLY A 2 -8.84 -6.73 13.82
N ILE A 3 -8.09 -7.13 12.80
CA ILE A 3 -6.74 -6.60 12.57
C ILE A 3 -6.93 -5.18 12.02
N SER A 4 -6.46 -4.17 12.76
CA SER A 4 -6.43 -2.77 12.30
C SER A 4 -5.16 -2.49 11.49
N GLY A 5 -5.14 -1.40 10.70
CA GLY A 5 -3.95 -0.99 9.95
C GLY A 5 -2.69 -0.88 10.82
N ASN A 6 -2.83 -0.36 12.04
CA ASN A 6 -1.73 -0.27 13.00
C ASN A 6 -1.23 -1.65 13.48
N SER A 7 -2.13 -2.62 13.63
CA SER A 7 -1.75 -3.99 13.95
C SER A 7 -0.98 -4.64 12.80
N ILE A 8 -1.34 -4.36 11.54
CA ILE A 8 -0.66 -4.89 10.35
C ILE A 8 0.76 -4.35 10.25
N GLY A 9 0.96 -3.04 10.41
CA GLY A 9 2.29 -2.44 10.36
C GLY A 9 3.24 -3.10 11.37
N ARG A 10 2.81 -3.23 12.63
CA ARG A 10 3.61 -3.88 13.67
C ARG A 10 3.85 -5.38 13.40
N LEU A 11 2.86 -6.09 12.84
CA LEU A 11 3.03 -7.48 12.41
C LEU A 11 4.04 -7.61 11.27
N MET A 12 4.05 -6.68 10.33
CA MET A 12 5.03 -6.65 9.24
C MET A 12 6.44 -6.35 9.75
N GLU A 13 6.61 -5.40 10.67
CA GLU A 13 7.90 -5.12 11.31
C GLU A 13 8.46 -6.34 12.04
N ILE A 14 7.62 -7.01 12.84
CA ILE A 14 8.01 -8.25 13.55
C ILE A 14 8.33 -9.35 12.54
N ALA A 15 7.52 -9.50 11.49
CA ALA A 15 7.76 -10.52 10.47
C ALA A 15 9.05 -10.28 9.69
N ASP A 16 9.40 -9.03 9.40
CA ASP A 16 10.67 -8.67 8.78
C ASP A 16 11.85 -8.97 9.71
N PHE A 17 11.75 -8.57 10.98
CA PHE A 17 12.78 -8.81 12.00
C PHE A 17 13.09 -10.30 12.19
N TYR A 18 12.06 -11.14 12.28
CA TYR A 18 12.20 -12.59 12.44
C TYR A 18 12.32 -13.35 11.11
N GLN A 19 12.38 -12.66 9.97
CA GLN A 19 12.37 -13.24 8.63
C GLN A 19 11.20 -14.21 8.39
N ALA A 20 10.06 -13.97 9.03
CA ALA A 20 8.84 -14.75 8.93
C ALA A 20 8.09 -14.42 7.63
N LYS A 21 8.68 -14.81 6.49
CA LYS A 21 8.18 -14.51 5.13
C LYS A 21 6.71 -14.86 4.93
N ILE A 22 6.23 -15.95 5.55
CA ILE A 22 4.82 -16.36 5.45
C ILE A 22 3.89 -15.30 6.06
N VAL A 23 4.24 -14.76 7.23
CA VAL A 23 3.45 -13.72 7.90
C VAL A 23 3.51 -12.43 7.09
N PHE A 24 4.69 -12.08 6.60
CA PHE A 24 4.90 -10.90 5.77
C PHE A 24 4.06 -10.94 4.49
N ASN A 25 4.06 -12.07 3.79
CA ASN A 25 3.24 -12.29 2.60
C ASN A 25 1.75 -12.20 2.91
N ARG A 26 1.28 -12.82 4.00
CA ARG A 26 -0.12 -12.74 4.42
C ARG A 26 -0.56 -11.31 4.72
N CYS A 27 0.32 -10.50 5.33
CA CYS A 27 0.03 -9.10 5.58
C CYS A 27 -0.09 -8.33 4.25
N GLY A 28 0.81 -8.58 3.30
CA GLY A 28 0.74 -8.01 1.95
C GLY A 28 -0.53 -8.42 1.20
N ASP A 29 -0.92 -9.69 1.27
CA ASP A 29 -2.16 -10.20 0.67
C ASP A 29 -3.38 -9.52 1.27
N HIS A 30 -3.41 -9.40 2.61
CA HIS A 30 -4.50 -8.72 3.31
C HIS A 30 -4.63 -7.26 2.88
N LEU A 31 -3.53 -6.50 2.78
CA LEU A 31 -3.58 -5.12 2.30
C LEU A 31 -4.11 -5.01 0.86
N ARG A 32 -3.81 -6.00 0.00
CA ARG A 32 -4.29 -6.06 -1.39
C ARG A 32 -5.78 -6.39 -1.51
N THR A 33 -6.33 -7.18 -0.58
CA THR A 33 -7.72 -7.65 -0.64
C THR A 33 -8.68 -6.87 0.24
N SER A 34 -8.20 -6.21 1.29
CA SER A 34 -9.06 -5.51 2.24
C SER A 34 -9.78 -4.35 1.55
N PRO A 35 -11.06 -4.10 1.86
CA PRO A 35 -11.81 -3.00 1.26
C PRO A 35 -11.31 -1.64 1.78
N ASN A 36 -11.50 -0.58 0.99
CA ASN A 36 -11.11 0.78 1.38
C ASN A 36 -11.87 1.29 2.63
N THR A 37 -13.00 0.67 2.96
CA THR A 37 -13.77 0.93 4.20
C THR A 37 -13.08 0.44 5.47
N GLN A 38 -12.19 -0.56 5.36
CA GLN A 38 -11.46 -1.11 6.50
C GLN A 38 -10.06 -0.50 6.63
N ILE A 39 -9.38 -0.31 5.50
CA ILE A 39 -8.06 0.31 5.43
C ILE A 39 -8.06 1.24 4.23
N SER A 40 -7.88 2.54 4.46
CA SER A 40 -7.93 3.52 3.38
C SER A 40 -6.83 3.25 2.36
N LEU A 41 -7.03 3.71 1.11
CA LEU A 41 -6.02 3.58 0.07
C LEU A 41 -4.69 4.23 0.48
N ALA A 42 -4.73 5.40 1.12
CA ALA A 42 -3.56 6.08 1.67
C ALA A 42 -2.80 5.20 2.67
N GLN A 43 -3.51 4.63 3.65
CA GLN A 43 -2.91 3.76 4.67
C GLN A 43 -2.32 2.49 4.06
N LYS A 44 -3.00 1.87 3.09
CA LYS A 44 -2.46 0.71 2.38
C LYS A 44 -1.15 1.06 1.68
N LEU A 45 -1.12 2.16 0.94
CA LEU A 45 0.06 2.61 0.19
C LEU A 45 1.21 3.00 1.12
N LEU A 46 0.91 3.63 2.26
CA LEU A 46 1.90 3.95 3.28
C LEU A 46 2.52 2.68 3.87
N LEU A 47 1.71 1.70 4.26
CA LEU A 47 2.18 0.45 4.87
C LEU A 47 3.02 -0.38 3.89
N VAL A 48 2.56 -0.57 2.65
CA VAL A 48 3.36 -1.28 1.64
C VAL A 48 4.64 -0.53 1.26
N SER A 49 4.61 0.81 1.35
CA SER A 49 5.78 1.66 1.13
C SER A 49 6.83 1.45 2.23
N GLN A 50 6.43 1.57 3.49
CA GLN A 50 7.30 1.38 4.66
C GLN A 50 7.92 -0.02 4.70
N CYS A 51 7.15 -1.03 4.33
CA CYS A 51 7.60 -2.42 4.30
C CYS A 51 8.21 -2.85 2.95
N LYS A 52 8.45 -1.92 2.00
CA LYS A 52 9.07 -2.21 0.68
C LYS A 52 8.38 -3.33 -0.12
N LEU A 53 7.05 -3.45 0.02
CA LEU A 53 6.22 -4.42 -0.68
C LEU A 53 5.82 -3.92 -2.07
N HIS A 54 6.81 -3.78 -2.96
CA HIS A 54 6.63 -3.13 -4.27
C HIS A 54 5.55 -3.80 -5.15
N SER A 55 5.48 -5.13 -5.18
CA SER A 55 4.45 -5.84 -5.94
C SER A 55 3.04 -5.55 -5.42
N ALA A 56 2.88 -5.48 -4.09
CA ALA A 56 1.61 -5.12 -3.48
C ALA A 56 1.24 -3.67 -3.78
N ALA A 57 2.21 -2.75 -3.71
CA ALA A 57 2.01 -1.35 -4.07
C ALA A 57 1.52 -1.21 -5.51
N LEU A 58 2.16 -1.91 -6.46
CA LEU A 58 1.77 -1.86 -7.87
C LEU A 58 0.33 -2.35 -8.09
N GLU A 59 -0.06 -3.47 -7.48
CA GLU A 59 -1.43 -3.98 -7.59
C GLU A 59 -2.47 -3.04 -6.98
N ILE A 60 -2.17 -2.47 -5.80
CA ILE A 60 -3.07 -1.52 -5.12
C ILE A 60 -3.25 -0.27 -5.98
N ILE A 61 -2.15 0.29 -6.52
CA ILE A 61 -2.19 1.43 -7.44
C ILE A 61 -2.98 1.08 -8.69
N ASN A 62 -2.78 -0.10 -9.28
CA ASN A 62 -3.50 -0.50 -10.49
C ASN A 62 -5.01 -0.65 -10.27
N LYS A 63 -5.45 -1.09 -9.09
CA LYS A 63 -6.87 -1.21 -8.73
C LYS A 63 -7.52 0.12 -8.35
N ALA A 64 -6.77 1.09 -7.84
CA ALA A 64 -7.30 2.40 -7.45
C ALA A 64 -7.79 3.20 -8.68
N SER A 65 -8.82 4.03 -8.49
CA SER A 65 -9.27 4.95 -9.53
C SER A 65 -8.27 6.10 -9.73
N VAL A 66 -8.34 6.78 -10.88
CA VAL A 66 -7.47 7.93 -11.16
C VAL A 66 -7.77 9.07 -10.19
N GLU A 67 -9.04 9.28 -9.84
CA GLU A 67 -9.51 10.31 -8.92
C GLU A 67 -8.99 10.07 -7.50
N GLU A 68 -9.05 8.82 -7.02
CA GLU A 68 -8.49 8.42 -5.74
C GLU A 68 -6.97 8.69 -5.70
N LEU A 69 -6.26 8.38 -6.79
CA LEU A 69 -4.82 8.59 -6.89
C LEU A 69 -4.43 10.08 -7.00
N LYS A 70 -5.25 10.90 -7.67
CA LYS A 70 -5.07 12.35 -7.72
C LYS A 70 -5.17 12.98 -6.33
N ALA A 71 -6.17 12.57 -5.54
CA ALA A 71 -6.33 13.02 -4.16
C ALA A 71 -5.11 12.70 -3.28
N LEU A 72 -4.42 11.60 -3.56
CA LEU A 72 -3.22 11.16 -2.83
C LEU A 72 -1.93 11.83 -3.32
N SER A 73 -1.87 12.25 -4.58
CA SER A 73 -0.69 12.94 -5.14
C SER A 73 -0.42 14.30 -4.48
N SER A 74 -1.39 14.84 -3.75
CA SER A 74 -1.26 16.07 -2.95
C SER A 74 -0.62 15.83 -1.58
N THR A 75 -0.33 14.59 -1.19
CA THR A 75 0.28 14.25 0.12
C THR A 75 1.70 13.73 -0.04
N ASP A 76 2.67 14.33 0.66
CA ASP A 76 4.11 14.03 0.59
C ASP A 76 4.55 12.80 1.43
N GLU A 77 3.64 11.88 1.74
CA GLU A 77 3.89 10.82 2.73
C GLU A 77 4.42 9.50 2.14
N PHE A 78 4.53 9.39 0.81
CA PHE A 78 4.89 8.13 0.15
C PHE A 78 6.38 8.03 -0.18
N SER A 79 6.92 6.80 -0.22
CA SER A 79 8.26 6.59 -0.78
C SER A 79 8.34 7.02 -2.23
N SER A 80 9.55 7.38 -2.68
CA SER A 80 9.82 7.76 -4.07
C SER A 80 9.34 6.71 -5.08
N VAL A 81 9.41 5.42 -4.73
CA VAL A 81 8.92 4.33 -5.59
C VAL A 81 7.40 4.41 -5.74
N VAL A 82 6.66 4.47 -4.64
CA VAL A 82 5.19 4.56 -4.68
C VAL A 82 4.74 5.85 -5.36
N ALA A 83 5.35 6.99 -5.04
CA ALA A 83 5.09 8.25 -5.71
C ALA A 83 5.31 8.15 -7.23
N SER A 84 6.44 7.58 -7.66
CA SER A 84 6.74 7.40 -9.09
C SER A 84 5.73 6.50 -9.81
N LEU A 85 5.22 5.46 -9.14
CA LEU A 85 4.21 4.56 -9.68
C LEU A 85 2.86 5.27 -9.82
N ILE A 86 2.46 6.07 -8.83
CA ILE A 86 1.26 6.90 -8.89
C ILE A 86 1.37 7.88 -10.06
N SER A 87 2.45 8.66 -10.14
CA SER A 87 2.67 9.63 -11.22
C SER A 87 2.74 8.97 -12.60
N LYS A 88 3.29 7.74 -12.69
CA LYS A 88 3.29 6.98 -13.95
C LYS A 88 1.88 6.60 -14.36
N LYS A 89 1.07 6.08 -13.43
CA LYS A 89 -0.32 5.73 -13.73
C LYS A 89 -1.13 6.96 -14.13
N LEU A 90 -1.03 8.08 -13.41
CA LEU A 90 -1.75 9.31 -13.75
C LEU A 90 -1.44 9.81 -15.17
N ARG A 91 -0.15 9.82 -15.55
CA ARG A 91 0.25 10.23 -16.92
C ARG A 91 -0.35 9.37 -18.03
N CYS A 92 -0.55 8.07 -17.80
CA CYS A 92 -1.16 7.18 -18.79
C CYS A 92 -2.64 7.47 -19.06
N PHE A 93 -3.33 8.17 -18.16
CA PHE A 93 -4.76 8.53 -18.32
C PHE A 93 -4.98 10.00 -18.66
N GLU A 94 -3.92 10.80 -18.73
CA GLU A 94 -3.96 12.21 -19.16
C GLU A 94 -3.47 12.41 -20.61
N SER A 95 -3.17 11.31 -21.32
CA SER A 95 -2.79 11.27 -22.74
C SER A 95 -3.96 10.87 -23.62
#